data_AF-A0A843DFI0-F1
#
_entry.id   AF-A0A843DFI0-F1
#
_cell.length_a   1.000
_cell.length_b   1.000
_cell.length_c   1.000
_cell.angle_alpha   90.00
_cell.angle_beta   90.00
_cell.angle_gamma   90.00
#
_symmetry.space_group_name_H-M   'P 1'
#
loop_
_entity.id
_entity.type
_entity.pdbx_description
1 polymer ?
#
loop_
_entity_poly.entity_id
_entity_poly.type
_entity_poly.pdbx_seq_one_letter_code
_entity_poly.pdbx_strand_id
1 'polypeptide(L)'
;MENPLEKLRNGELKLYALEKYMEADEAVGVRRQYIEEETGASLESVGRYSIPIERVVARNIENMIGCVQIPVGTAGPLPVNGEYADGTFWIPLATTEGALVASINRGCSAIAKAGRADVRIFQDFMTRAPVFAAKS
;
A
#
# COMPACT_ATOMS: atom_id res chain seq x y z
N MET A 1 -28.89 19.76 -1.50
CA MET A 1 -27.69 19.90 -0.66
C MET A 1 -26.75 20.83 -1.39
N GLU A 2 -26.16 21.81 -0.69
CA GLU A 2 -25.12 22.67 -1.28
C GLU A 2 -23.97 21.82 -1.83
N ASN A 3 -23.40 22.23 -2.96
CA ASN A 3 -22.34 21.50 -3.65
C ASN A 3 -21.07 21.45 -2.77
N PRO A 4 -20.60 20.26 -2.31
CA PRO A 4 -19.42 20.16 -1.47
C PRO A 4 -18.15 20.78 -2.08
N LEU A 5 -18.04 20.77 -3.42
CA LEU A 5 -16.91 21.36 -4.14
C LEU A 5 -16.87 22.88 -4.01
N GLU A 6 -18.02 23.55 -4.06
CA GLU A 6 -18.08 25.01 -3.89
C GLU A 6 -17.63 25.42 -2.48
N LYS A 7 -18.03 24.66 -1.45
CA LYS A 7 -17.58 24.88 -0.08
C LYS A 7 -16.09 24.66 0.10
N LEU A 8 -15.50 23.68 -0.60
CA LEU A 8 -14.06 23.48 -0.61
C LEU A 8 -13.34 24.68 -1.25
N ARG A 9 -13.81 25.13 -2.42
CA ARG A 9 -13.23 26.29 -3.16
C ARG A 9 -13.34 27.60 -2.36
N ASN A 10 -14.47 27.83 -1.70
CA ASN A 10 -14.68 29.01 -0.85
C ASN A 10 -13.97 28.89 0.51
N GLY A 11 -13.35 27.75 0.81
CA GLY A 11 -12.59 27.50 2.03
C GLY A 11 -13.43 27.25 3.28
N GLU A 12 -14.76 27.18 3.15
CA GLU A 12 -15.75 26.89 4.20
C GLU A 12 -15.67 25.44 4.68
N LEU A 13 -15.29 24.52 3.78
CA LEU A 13 -15.02 23.11 4.08
C LEU A 13 -13.53 22.81 3.86
N LYS A 14 -12.96 21.91 4.68
CA LYS A 14 -11.58 21.44 4.52
C LYS A 14 -11.57 19.99 4.04
N LEU A 15 -10.57 19.62 3.23
CA LEU A 15 -10.46 18.29 2.63
C LEU A 15 -10.50 17.15 3.67
N TYR A 16 -9.88 17.34 4.83
CA TYR A 16 -9.83 16.32 5.89
C TYR A 16 -11.15 16.15 6.64
N ALA A 17 -12.12 17.04 6.43
CA ALA A 17 -13.38 17.05 7.17
C ALA A 17 -14.52 16.41 6.37
N LEU A 18 -14.29 16.00 5.11
CA LEU A 18 -15.33 15.47 4.22
C LEU A 18 -16.05 14.26 4.83
N GLU A 19 -15.31 13.31 5.41
CA GLU A 19 -15.85 12.11 6.05
C GLU A 19 -16.73 12.41 7.29
N LYS A 20 -16.75 13.65 7.79
CA LYS A 20 -17.70 14.06 8.85
C LYS A 20 -19.09 14.37 8.32
N TYR A 21 -19.23 14.59 7.01
CA TYR A 21 -20.45 15.09 6.38
C TYR A 21 -20.98 14.18 5.27
N MET A 22 -20.21 13.17 4.84
CA MET A 22 -20.59 12.23 3.79
C MET A 22 -19.88 10.88 3.98
N GLU A 23 -20.33 9.88 3.23
CA GLU A 23 -19.74 8.54 3.24
C GLU A 23 -18.32 8.55 2.68
N ALA A 24 -17.49 7.59 3.11
CA ALA A 24 -16.07 7.58 2.80
C ALA A 24 -15.78 7.52 1.29
N ASP A 25 -16.53 6.72 0.53
CA ASP A 25 -16.36 6.63 -0.93
C ASP A 25 -16.71 7.94 -1.64
N GLU A 26 -17.79 8.60 -1.21
CA GLU A 26 -18.19 9.93 -1.71
C GLU A 26 -17.14 10.99 -1.37
N ALA A 27 -16.64 10.99 -0.14
CA ALA A 27 -15.58 11.91 0.31
C ALA A 27 -14.31 11.77 -0.54
N VAL A 28 -13.90 10.54 -0.86
CA VAL A 28 -12.75 10.27 -1.75
C VAL A 28 -13.02 10.81 -3.15
N GLY A 29 -14.22 10.61 -3.69
CA GLY A 29 -14.64 11.11 -5.00
C GLY A 29 -14.62 12.64 -5.08
N VAL A 30 -15.25 13.32 -4.12
CA VAL A 30 -15.28 14.80 -4.03
C VAL A 30 -13.87 15.35 -3.87
N ARG A 31 -13.05 14.75 -3.01
CA ARG A 31 -11.66 15.16 -2.81
C ARG A 31 -10.85 15.01 -4.09
N ARG A 32 -10.99 13.89 -4.80
CA ARG A 32 -10.31 13.66 -6.09
C ARG A 32 -10.72 14.70 -7.12
N GLN A 33 -12.02 14.94 -7.30
CA GLN A 33 -12.52 15.93 -8.25
C GLN A 33 -11.99 17.34 -7.94
N TYR A 34 -12.00 17.75 -6.67
CA TYR A 34 -11.43 19.03 -6.26
C TYR A 34 -9.96 19.16 -6.68
N ILE A 35 -9.15 18.12 -6.47
CA ILE A 35 -7.73 18.13 -6.86
C ILE A 35 -7.55 18.12 -8.39
N GLU A 36 -8.39 17.39 -9.15
CA GLU A 36 -8.36 17.43 -10.62
C GLU A 36 -8.62 18.86 -11.15
N GLU A 37 -9.58 19.56 -10.56
CA GLU A 37 -9.93 20.93 -10.95
C GLU A 37 -8.83 21.94 -10.58
N GLU A 38 -8.25 21.83 -9.38
CA GLU A 38 -7.17 22.72 -8.92
C GLU A 38 -5.87 22.53 -9.71
N THR A 39 -5.57 21.30 -10.15
CA THR A 39 -4.32 20.97 -10.83
C THR A 39 -4.42 20.91 -12.35
N GLY A 40 -5.64 20.78 -12.90
CA GLY A 40 -5.88 20.50 -14.31
C GLY A 40 -5.44 19.11 -14.76
N ALA A 41 -5.00 18.24 -13.85
CA ALA A 41 -4.55 16.89 -14.16
C ALA A 41 -5.71 15.88 -14.07
N SER A 42 -5.74 14.89 -14.97
CA SER A 42 -6.66 13.76 -14.85
C SER A 42 -6.15 12.76 -13.81
N LEU A 43 -7.02 12.37 -12.89
CA LEU A 43 -6.78 11.36 -11.85
C LEU A 43 -7.66 10.11 -12.05
N GLU A 44 -8.15 9.89 -13.28
CA GLU A 44 -9.03 8.77 -13.62
C GLU A 44 -8.45 7.41 -13.19
N SER A 45 -7.17 7.16 -13.49
CA SER A 45 -6.51 5.89 -13.13
C SER A 45 -6.32 5.73 -11.62
N VAL A 46 -6.15 6.84 -10.90
CA VAL A 46 -6.03 6.85 -9.43
C VAL A 46 -7.38 6.52 -8.78
N GLY A 47 -8.48 6.97 -9.40
CA GLY A 47 -9.85 6.71 -8.93
C GLY A 47 -10.37 5.29 -9.16
N ARG A 48 -9.63 4.45 -9.88
CA ARG A 48 -10.00 3.05 -10.15
C ARG A 48 -9.30 2.11 -9.19
N TYR A 49 -10.03 1.65 -8.17
CA TYR A 49 -9.54 0.76 -7.13
C TYR A 49 -10.62 -0.24 -6.68
N SER A 50 -10.21 -1.32 -6.02
CA SER A 50 -11.10 -2.39 -5.52
C SER A 50 -10.94 -2.65 -4.01
N ILE A 51 -10.30 -1.74 -3.29
CA ILE A 51 -10.03 -1.87 -1.85
C ILE A 51 -11.19 -1.29 -1.01
N PRO A 52 -11.48 -1.84 0.18
CA PRO A 52 -12.59 -1.38 1.01
C PRO A 52 -12.29 -0.02 1.64
N ILE A 53 -12.93 1.03 1.15
CA ILE A 53 -12.58 2.42 1.46
C ILE A 53 -12.81 2.77 2.92
N GLU A 54 -13.89 2.28 3.53
CA GLU A 54 -14.24 2.55 4.93
C GLU A 54 -13.13 2.09 5.88
N ARG A 55 -12.53 0.92 5.60
CA ARG A 55 -11.41 0.41 6.39
C ARG A 55 -10.13 1.19 6.15
N VAL A 56 -9.88 1.56 4.89
CA VAL A 56 -8.64 2.19 4.45
C VAL A 56 -8.51 3.60 5.01
N VAL A 57 -9.55 4.42 4.93
CA VAL A 57 -9.51 5.80 5.47
C VAL A 57 -9.44 5.86 6.99
N ALA A 58 -9.87 4.79 7.68
CA ALA A 58 -9.86 4.72 9.13
C ALA A 58 -8.51 4.28 9.72
N ARG A 59 -7.67 3.57 8.93
CA ARG A 59 -6.49 2.87 9.48
C ARG A 59 -5.22 2.97 8.64
N ASN A 60 -5.32 3.36 7.38
CA ASN A 60 -4.21 3.23 6.43
C ASN A 60 -3.77 4.54 5.80
N ILE A 61 -4.68 5.51 5.62
CA ILE A 61 -4.37 6.76 4.93
C ILE A 61 -5.36 7.88 5.30
N GLU A 62 -4.90 9.12 5.33
CA GLU A 62 -5.72 10.32 5.45
C GLU A 62 -5.87 11.03 4.09
N ASN A 63 -6.92 11.84 3.91
CA ASN A 63 -7.14 12.61 2.68
C ASN A 63 -7.08 11.76 1.39
N MET A 64 -7.61 10.55 1.43
CA MET A 64 -7.55 9.62 0.29
C MET A 64 -8.23 10.21 -0.96
N ILE A 65 -7.55 10.14 -2.10
CA ILE A 65 -8.08 10.47 -3.45
C ILE A 65 -8.18 9.25 -4.37
N GLY A 66 -7.63 8.12 -3.94
CA GLY A 66 -7.65 6.86 -4.68
C GLY A 66 -6.44 5.99 -4.34
N CYS A 67 -5.96 5.22 -5.32
CA CYS A 67 -4.86 4.26 -5.12
C CYS A 67 -3.89 4.26 -6.31
N VAL A 68 -2.62 3.92 -6.05
CA VAL A 68 -1.64 3.61 -7.10
C VAL A 68 -1.62 2.10 -7.31
N GLN A 69 -1.61 1.69 -8.58
CA GLN A 69 -1.49 0.29 -8.96
C GLN A 69 -0.02 -0.06 -9.17
N ILE A 70 0.46 -1.10 -8.49
CA ILE A 70 1.82 -1.62 -8.65
C ILE A 70 1.72 -2.98 -9.36
N PRO A 71 2.47 -3.22 -10.45
CA PRO A 71 2.50 -4.53 -11.10
C PRO A 71 2.92 -5.63 -10.12
N VAL A 72 2.22 -6.76 -10.16
CA VAL A 72 2.50 -7.92 -9.30
C VAL A 72 2.87 -9.11 -10.17
N GLY A 73 4.08 -9.62 -9.98
CA GLY A 73 4.56 -10.88 -10.57
C GLY A 73 4.66 -12.00 -9.54
N THR A 74 5.01 -13.19 -10.00
CA THR A 74 5.30 -14.33 -9.13
C THR A 74 6.65 -14.96 -9.46
N ALA A 75 7.37 -15.44 -8.44
CA ALA A 75 8.59 -16.22 -8.57
C ALA A 75 8.47 -17.55 -7.82
N GLY A 76 8.96 -18.63 -8.40
CA GLY A 76 8.92 -19.96 -7.80
C GLY A 76 8.84 -21.07 -8.85
N PRO A 77 8.60 -22.32 -8.42
CA PRO A 77 8.48 -22.73 -7.02
C PRO A 77 9.80 -22.62 -6.24
N LEU A 78 9.77 -22.12 -5.00
CA LEU A 78 10.91 -22.14 -4.08
C LEU A 78 10.72 -23.22 -3.01
N PRO A 79 11.52 -24.31 -3.00
CA PRO A 79 11.49 -25.28 -1.92
C PRO A 79 12.26 -24.76 -0.69
N VAL A 80 11.59 -24.70 0.45
CA VAL A 80 12.11 -24.15 1.72
C VAL A 80 12.02 -25.21 2.82
N ASN A 81 13.10 -25.40 3.58
CA ASN A 81 13.19 -26.19 4.79
C ASN A 81 13.40 -25.28 6.01
N GLY A 82 12.30 -24.72 6.51
CA GLY A 82 12.28 -23.82 7.67
C GLY A 82 11.39 -24.36 8.78
N GLU A 83 11.63 -23.88 10.00
CA GLU A 83 10.82 -24.22 11.18
C GLU A 83 9.35 -23.80 11.01
N TYR A 84 9.11 -22.66 10.37
CA TYR A 84 7.77 -22.08 10.15
C TYR A 84 7.28 -22.22 8.69
N ALA A 85 8.14 -22.72 7.79
CA ALA A 85 7.84 -22.86 6.37
C ALA A 85 8.55 -24.11 5.84
N ASP A 86 7.81 -25.21 5.73
CA ASP A 86 8.28 -26.47 5.15
C ASP A 86 7.41 -26.81 3.94
N GLY A 87 7.96 -26.58 2.75
CA GLY A 87 7.25 -26.89 1.51
C GLY A 87 7.79 -26.13 0.32
N THR A 88 6.92 -25.97 -0.68
CA THR A 88 7.22 -25.30 -1.93
C THR A 88 6.32 -24.09 -2.10
N PHE A 89 6.90 -22.92 -2.36
CA PHE A 89 6.19 -21.65 -2.34
C PHE A 89 6.26 -20.91 -3.66
N TRP A 90 5.15 -20.26 -4.02
CA TRP A 90 5.09 -19.22 -5.04
C TRP A 90 5.09 -17.86 -4.35
N ILE A 91 6.03 -17.01 -4.71
CA ILE A 91 6.29 -15.75 -4.02
C ILE A 91 5.69 -14.61 -4.84
N PRO A 92 4.67 -13.88 -4.34
CA PRO A 92 4.19 -12.68 -4.99
C PRO A 92 5.19 -11.53 -4.79
N LEU A 93 5.48 -10.80 -5.86
CA LEU A 93 6.42 -9.68 -5.86
C LEU A 93 5.76 -8.47 -6.55
N ALA A 94 5.53 -7.40 -5.80
CA ALA A 94 5.03 -6.13 -6.33
C ALA A 94 6.22 -5.21 -6.65
N THR A 95 6.42 -4.87 -7.93
CA THR A 95 7.56 -4.03 -8.36
C THR A 95 7.30 -3.36 -9.71
N THR A 96 7.94 -2.21 -9.92
CA THR A 96 8.05 -1.55 -11.23
C THR A 96 9.42 -1.79 -11.88
N GLU A 97 10.37 -2.42 -11.16
CA GLU A 97 11.73 -2.67 -11.65
C GLU A 97 11.75 -3.82 -12.66
N GLY A 98 12.28 -3.54 -13.85
CA GLY A 98 12.49 -4.55 -14.88
C GLY A 98 13.46 -5.65 -14.43
N ALA A 99 13.26 -6.87 -14.93
CA ALA A 99 14.10 -8.05 -14.66
C ALA A 99 14.17 -8.55 -13.20
N LEU A 100 13.71 -7.80 -12.19
CA LEU A 100 13.77 -8.21 -10.78
C LEU A 100 13.07 -9.56 -10.54
N VAL A 101 11.79 -9.67 -10.91
CA VAL A 101 11.00 -10.91 -10.74
C VAL A 101 11.64 -12.08 -11.49
N ALA A 102 12.07 -11.87 -12.72
CA ALA A 102 12.73 -12.89 -13.53
C ALA A 102 14.05 -13.36 -12.89
N SER A 103 14.83 -12.43 -12.33
CA SER A 103 16.09 -12.75 -11.66
C SER A 103 15.87 -13.59 -10.41
N ILE A 104 14.91 -13.21 -9.56
CA ILE A 104 14.53 -13.99 -8.37
C ILE A 104 14.02 -15.37 -8.79
N ASN A 105 13.19 -15.46 -9.83
CA ASN A 105 12.68 -16.73 -10.35
C ASN A 105 13.79 -17.69 -10.83
N ARG A 106 14.83 -17.16 -11.47
CA ARG A 106 16.03 -17.95 -11.81
C ARG A 106 16.75 -18.45 -10.55
N GLY A 107 16.85 -17.62 -9.53
CA GLY A 107 17.38 -18.00 -8.21
C GLY A 107 16.57 -19.13 -7.57
N CYS A 108 15.24 -19.04 -7.56
CA CYS A 108 14.36 -20.12 -7.08
C CYS A 108 14.62 -21.43 -7.83
N SER A 109 14.76 -21.37 -9.16
CA SER A 109 15.07 -22.54 -9.98
C SER A 109 16.43 -23.15 -9.65
N ALA A 110 17.45 -22.32 -9.39
CA ALA A 110 18.78 -22.79 -9.01
C ALA A 110 18.76 -23.47 -7.63
N ILE A 111 18.08 -22.87 -6.65
CA ILE A 111 17.90 -23.44 -5.30
C ILE A 111 17.14 -24.77 -5.39
N ALA A 112 16.06 -24.83 -6.18
CA ALA A 112 15.30 -26.07 -6.33
C ALA A 112 16.13 -27.21 -6.92
N LYS A 113 17.02 -26.92 -7.87
CA LYS A 113 17.97 -27.90 -8.41
C LYS A 113 19.02 -28.32 -7.38
N ALA A 114 19.36 -27.45 -6.43
CA ALA A 114 20.24 -27.75 -5.31
C ALA A 114 19.53 -28.47 -4.15
N GLY A 115 18.23 -28.73 -4.26
CA GLY A 115 17.41 -29.37 -3.23
C GLY A 115 16.42 -28.39 -2.60
N ARG A 116 16.81 -27.76 -1.49
CA ARG A 116 15.97 -26.84 -0.70
C ARG A 116 16.80 -25.73 -0.07
N ALA A 117 16.17 -24.61 0.27
CA ALA A 117 16.78 -23.57 1.10
C ALA A 117 16.53 -23.87 2.59
N ASP A 118 17.60 -24.00 3.38
CA ASP A 118 17.51 -24.07 4.85
C ASP A 118 17.39 -22.66 5.45
N VAL A 119 16.34 -22.42 6.24
CA VAL A 119 16.05 -21.09 6.81
C VAL A 119 15.71 -21.20 8.29
N ARG A 120 16.26 -20.32 9.14
CA ARG A 120 15.99 -20.24 10.59
C ARG A 120 15.82 -18.78 11.04
N ILE A 121 14.97 -18.57 12.04
CA ILE A 121 14.82 -17.27 12.72
C ILE A 121 15.63 -17.35 14.02
N PHE A 122 16.66 -16.51 14.16
CA PHE A 122 17.50 -16.51 15.37
C PHE A 122 16.97 -15.59 16.46
N GLN A 123 16.38 -14.45 16.07
CA GLN A 123 15.81 -13.46 16.99
C GLN A 123 14.62 -12.77 16.33
N ASP A 124 13.61 -12.44 17.11
CA ASP A 124 12.42 -11.68 16.70
C ASP A 124 12.08 -10.65 17.79
N PHE A 125 12.34 -9.37 17.51
CA PHE A 125 12.03 -8.28 18.43
C PHE A 125 11.86 -6.96 17.69
N MET A 126 11.00 -6.08 18.21
CA MET A 126 10.82 -4.70 17.78
C MET A 126 11.31 -3.76 18.87
N THR A 127 12.14 -2.78 18.51
CA THR A 127 12.69 -1.82 19.47
C THR A 127 12.05 -0.45 19.32
N ARG A 128 11.84 0.25 20.44
CA ARG A 128 11.52 1.68 20.48
C ARG A 128 12.39 2.31 21.57
N ALA A 129 13.20 3.31 21.22
CA ALA A 129 14.09 3.99 22.15
C ALA A 129 13.68 5.47 22.30
N PRO A 130 12.86 5.81 23.30
CA PRO A 130 12.55 7.20 23.62
C PRO A 130 13.77 7.94 24.18
N VAL A 131 13.83 9.25 23.94
CA VAL A 131 14.87 10.13 24.50
C VAL A 131 14.33 10.83 25.74
N PHE A 132 15.08 10.78 26.83
CA PHE A 132 14.81 11.50 28.06
C PHE A 132 15.99 12.42 28.39
N ALA A 133 15.70 13.63 28.86
CA ALA A 133 16.71 14.54 29.39
C ALA A 133 16.73 14.46 30.92
N ALA A 134 17.91 14.22 31.50
CA ALA A 134 18.14 14.29 32.94
C ALA A 134 18.77 15.65 33.31
N LYS A 135 18.54 16.12 34.55
CA LYS A 135 19.28 17.26 35.09
C LYS A 135 20.72 16.81 35.38
N SER A 136 21.69 17.62 34.97
CA SER A 136 23.10 17.51 35.38
C SER A 136 23.31 18.01 36.80
#